data_AF-A0A3D5NRD6-F1
#
_entry.id   AF-A0A3D5NRD6-F1
#
_cell.length_a   1.000
_cell.length_b   1.000
_cell.length_c   1.000
_cell.angle_alpha   90.00
_cell.angle_beta   90.00
_cell.angle_gamma   90.00
#
_symmetry.space_group_name_H-M   'P 1'
#
loop_
_entity.id
_entity.type
_entity.pdbx_description
1 polymer ?
#
loop_
_entity_poly.entity_id
_entity_poly.type
_entity_poly.pdbx_seq_one_letter_code
_entity_poly.pdbx_strand_id
1 'polypeptide(L)'
;METPVEAPVVYEDQVMDIDYEKIIGETTNENLKNMHIYYSSRKPSKENEYTGKFEGYNLILITAEGYSHYAVDENVTPTLYKMTQEGFNFTNFYNPI
;
A
#
# COMPACT_ATOMS: atom_id res chain seq x y z
N MET A 1 -21.42 31.47 13.33
CA MET A 1 -19.94 31.47 13.29
C MET A 1 -19.58 30.69 12.04
N GLU A 2 -18.98 31.33 11.05
CA GLU A 2 -18.53 30.63 9.84
C GLU A 2 -17.31 29.79 10.20
N THR A 3 -17.39 28.49 9.92
CA THR A 3 -16.27 27.56 10.10
C THR A 3 -15.19 27.93 9.08
N PRO A 4 -13.91 28.08 9.47
CA PRO A 4 -12.84 28.36 8.52
C PRO A 4 -12.74 27.19 7.51
N VAL A 5 -12.82 27.50 6.22
CA VAL A 5 -12.59 26.53 5.16
C VAL A 5 -11.08 26.31 5.07
N GLU A 6 -10.62 25.17 5.57
CA GLU A 6 -9.21 24.78 5.50
C GLU A 6 -8.81 24.53 4.04
N ALA A 7 -7.68 25.08 3.61
CA ALA A 7 -7.19 24.90 2.25
C ALA A 7 -6.86 23.41 1.99
N PRO A 8 -7.11 22.89 0.77
CA PRO A 8 -6.86 21.48 0.47
C PRO A 8 -5.36 21.16 0.58
N VAL A 9 -5.03 20.06 1.28
CA VAL A 9 -3.67 19.52 1.36
C VAL A 9 -3.21 19.08 -0.02
N VAL A 10 -2.03 19.53 -0.46
CA VAL A 10 -1.42 19.13 -1.73
C VAL A 10 -0.49 17.95 -1.47
N TYR A 11 -0.76 16.83 -2.13
CA TYR A 11 0.04 15.60 -2.02
C TYR A 11 1.04 15.49 -3.17
N GLU A 12 2.28 15.14 -2.83
CA GLU A 12 3.35 14.92 -3.80
C GLU A 12 3.29 13.52 -4.42
N ASP A 13 4.17 13.25 -5.39
CA ASP A 13 4.32 11.90 -5.94
C ASP A 13 5.11 11.00 -4.97
N GLN A 14 4.63 9.77 -4.75
CA GLN A 14 5.34 8.72 -4.01
C GLN A 14 6.52 8.21 -4.83
N VAL A 15 7.68 8.85 -4.65
CA VAL A 15 8.92 8.53 -5.36
C VAL A 15 9.98 8.08 -4.37
N MET A 16 10.58 6.93 -4.64
CA MET A 16 11.77 6.46 -3.92
C MET A 16 13.03 7.04 -4.54
N ASP A 17 14.04 7.32 -3.72
CA ASP A 17 15.37 7.76 -4.16
C ASP A 17 16.15 6.60 -4.78
N ILE A 18 15.82 6.25 -6.03
CA ILE A 18 16.46 5.17 -6.80
C ILE A 18 17.07 5.74 -8.08
N ASP A 19 18.39 5.61 -8.19
CA ASP A 19 19.14 5.95 -9.40
C ASP A 19 19.07 4.81 -10.43
N TYR A 20 17.99 4.78 -11.20
CA TYR A 20 17.78 3.76 -12.24
C TYR A 20 18.81 3.85 -13.36
N GLU A 21 19.28 5.05 -13.73
CA GLU A 21 20.26 5.22 -14.82
C GLU A 21 21.57 4.51 -14.47
N LYS A 22 22.06 4.69 -13.25
CA LYS A 22 23.25 4.01 -12.76
C LYS A 22 23.06 2.49 -12.73
N ILE A 23 21.98 2.01 -12.13
CA ILE A 23 21.76 0.56 -11.95
C ILE A 23 21.60 -0.15 -13.32
N ILE A 24 20.96 0.51 -14.30
CA ILE A 24 20.84 0.01 -15.68
C ILE A 24 22.21 -0.04 -16.38
N GLY A 25 23.08 0.95 -16.14
CA GLY A 25 24.42 1.01 -16.73
C GLY A 25 25.42 0.01 -16.14
N GLU A 26 25.27 -0.33 -14.85
CA GLU A 26 26.20 -1.23 -14.14
C GLU A 26 25.83 -2.71 -14.28
N THR A 27 24.57 -3.05 -14.52
CA THR A 27 24.14 -4.45 -14.65
C THR A 27 24.49 -5.05 -16.02
N THR A 28 25.12 -6.23 -16.01
CA THR A 28 25.35 -7.05 -17.21
C THR A 28 24.26 -8.11 -17.41
N ASN A 29 23.34 -8.25 -16.46
CA ASN A 29 22.22 -9.18 -16.54
C ASN A 29 21.07 -8.52 -17.29
N GLU A 30 20.82 -8.98 -18.51
CA GLU A 30 19.76 -8.46 -19.39
C GLU A 30 18.36 -8.53 -18.77
N ASN A 31 18.06 -9.55 -17.97
CA ASN A 31 16.75 -9.65 -17.29
C ASN A 31 16.60 -8.52 -16.26
N LEU A 32 17.62 -8.28 -15.44
CA LEU A 32 17.60 -7.20 -14.45
C LEU A 32 17.54 -5.84 -15.16
N LYS A 33 18.31 -5.66 -16.23
CA LYS A 33 18.29 -4.43 -17.03
C LYS A 33 16.88 -4.09 -17.53
N ASN A 34 16.20 -5.07 -18.12
CA ASN A 34 14.83 -4.92 -18.62
C ASN A 34 13.84 -4.62 -17.48
N MET A 35 14.01 -5.23 -16.31
CA MET A 35 13.19 -4.92 -15.13
C MET A 35 13.37 -3.47 -14.66
N HIS A 36 14.61 -2.99 -14.55
CA HIS A 36 14.89 -1.60 -14.14
C HIS A 36 14.37 -0.57 -15.16
N ILE A 37 14.51 -0.84 -16.46
CA ILE A 37 13.90 -0.02 -17.52
C ILE A 37 12.38 0.01 -17.35
N TYR A 38 11.75 -1.14 -17.12
CA TYR A 38 10.31 -1.20 -16.92
C TYR A 38 9.86 -0.40 -15.68
N TYR A 39 10.54 -0.57 -14.54
CA TYR A 39 10.18 0.12 -13.30
C TYR A 39 10.37 1.64 -13.39
N SER A 40 11.48 2.10 -13.96
CA SER A 40 11.74 3.53 -14.16
C SER A 40 10.73 4.22 -15.08
N SER A 41 10.09 3.47 -15.99
CA SER A 41 9.04 4.01 -16.88
C SER A 41 7.67 4.17 -16.22
N ARG A 42 7.47 3.66 -15.00
CA ARG A 42 6.17 3.69 -14.32
C ARG A 42 5.89 5.07 -13.75
N LYS A 43 4.68 5.57 -13.97
CA LYS A 43 4.20 6.80 -13.34
C LYS A 43 4.01 6.56 -11.83
N PRO A 44 4.59 7.39 -10.94
CA PRO A 44 4.33 7.32 -9.51
C PRO A 44 2.85 7.52 -9.16
N SER A 45 2.41 6.87 -8.08
CA SER A 45 1.14 7.22 -7.43
C SER A 45 1.31 8.49 -6.61
N LYS A 46 0.21 9.17 -6.30
CA LYS A 46 0.22 10.29 -5.35
C LYS A 46 0.30 9.79 -3.91
N GLU A 47 0.90 10.59 -3.05
CA GLU A 47 0.71 10.53 -1.61
C GLU A 47 -0.76 10.78 -1.25
N ASN A 48 -1.09 10.50 0.01
CA ASN A 48 -2.42 10.70 0.56
C ASN A 48 -2.34 10.91 2.08
N GLU A 49 -3.50 11.11 2.70
CA GLU A 49 -3.65 11.35 4.15
C GLU A 49 -3.10 10.23 5.06
N TYR A 50 -2.85 9.03 4.50
CA TYR A 50 -2.30 7.89 5.22
C TYR A 50 -0.79 7.73 5.04
N THR A 51 -0.15 8.55 4.19
CA THR A 51 1.30 8.51 3.97
C THR A 51 2.03 8.83 5.27
N GLY A 52 2.99 7.98 5.66
CA GLY A 52 3.75 8.13 6.91
C GLY A 52 2.98 7.85 8.21
N LYS A 53 1.67 7.53 8.14
CA LYS A 53 0.80 7.37 9.32
C LYS A 53 1.31 6.38 10.38
N PHE A 54 2.09 5.38 9.96
CA PHE A 54 2.62 4.32 10.82
C PHE A 54 4.16 4.32 10.90
N GLU A 55 4.82 5.43 10.61
CA GLU A 55 6.27 5.54 10.74
C GLU A 55 6.72 5.24 12.18
N GLY A 56 7.73 4.38 12.32
CA GLY A 56 8.28 3.97 13.63
C GLY A 56 7.50 2.87 14.37
N TYR A 57 6.40 2.37 13.81
CA TYR A 57 5.65 1.24 14.39
C TYR A 57 6.19 -0.12 13.92
N ASN A 58 5.93 -1.17 14.69
CA ASN A 58 6.21 -2.55 14.29
C ASN A 58 5.15 -3.05 13.29
N LEU A 59 5.58 -3.80 12.28
CA LEU A 59 4.68 -4.53 11.38
C LEU A 59 4.47 -5.96 11.88
N ILE A 60 3.22 -6.32 12.17
CA ILE A 60 2.81 -7.72 12.41
C ILE A 60 1.95 -8.15 11.23
N LEU A 61 2.41 -9.16 10.49
CA LEU A 61 1.68 -9.75 9.37
C LEU A 61 1.12 -11.12 9.78
N ILE A 62 -0.18 -11.32 9.57
CA ILE A 62 -0.88 -12.58 9.84
C ILE A 62 -1.46 -13.12 8.53
N THR A 63 -0.99 -14.29 8.12
CA THR A 63 -1.62 -15.04 7.01
C THR A 63 -2.84 -15.78 7.54
N ALA A 64 -4.03 -15.36 7.11
CA ALA A 64 -5.29 -16.02 7.49
C ALA A 64 -5.60 -17.16 6.49
N GLU A 65 -5.07 -18.35 6.78
CA GLU A 65 -5.24 -19.55 5.94
C GLU A 65 -6.73 -19.89 5.74
N GLY A 66 -7.15 -20.05 4.47
CA GLY A 66 -8.55 -20.34 4.12
C GLY A 66 -9.55 -19.21 4.47
N TYR A 67 -9.08 -18.00 4.74
CA TYR A 67 -9.96 -16.87 5.05
C TYR A 67 -10.88 -16.51 3.88
N SER A 68 -12.13 -16.18 4.23
CA SER A 68 -13.12 -15.61 3.33
C SER A 68 -13.89 -14.52 4.05
N HIS A 69 -14.35 -13.49 3.32
CA HIS A 69 -15.22 -12.47 3.89
C HIS A 69 -16.53 -13.04 4.46
N TYR A 70 -16.94 -14.24 4.02
CA TYR A 70 -18.09 -14.95 4.59
C TYR A 70 -17.85 -15.49 6.01
N ALA A 71 -16.60 -15.57 6.46
CA ALA A 71 -16.25 -15.99 7.81
C ALA A 71 -16.30 -14.84 8.83
N VAL A 72 -16.63 -13.62 8.39
CA VAL A 72 -16.74 -12.43 9.23
C VAL A 72 -18.16 -12.36 9.80
N ASP A 73 -18.30 -12.70 11.08
CA ASP A 73 -19.59 -12.77 11.77
C ASP A 73 -19.45 -12.22 13.20
N GLU A 74 -20.39 -11.38 13.62
CA GLU A 74 -20.37 -10.70 14.91
C GLU A 74 -20.43 -11.67 16.11
N ASN A 75 -21.11 -12.81 15.96
CA ASN A 75 -21.32 -13.77 17.04
C ASN A 75 -20.30 -14.91 17.00
N VAL A 76 -19.96 -15.39 15.80
CA VAL A 76 -19.09 -16.57 15.62
C VAL A 76 -17.60 -16.17 15.62
N THR A 77 -17.26 -15.04 15.01
CA THR A 77 -15.87 -14.55 14.90
C THR A 77 -15.73 -13.09 15.36
N PRO A 78 -16.12 -12.75 16.61
CA PRO A 78 -16.26 -11.37 17.08
C PRO A 78 -14.97 -10.53 16.95
N THR A 79 -13.79 -11.12 17.20
CA THR A 79 -12.50 -10.43 17.03
C THR A 79 -12.24 -10.08 15.57
N LEU A 80 -12.50 -11.03 14.66
CA LEU A 80 -12.33 -10.82 13.23
C LEU A 80 -13.32 -9.78 12.72
N TYR A 81 -14.59 -9.87 13.14
CA TYR A 81 -15.61 -8.87 12.87
C TYR A 81 -15.14 -7.47 13.28
N LYS A 82 -14.70 -7.29 14.54
CA LYS A 82 -14.21 -6.00 15.04
C LYS A 82 -13.03 -5.46 14.22
N MET A 83 -12.04 -6.30 13.91
CA MET A 83 -10.90 -5.90 13.08
C MET A 83 -11.32 -5.41 11.69
N THR A 84 -12.33 -6.03 11.08
CA THR A 84 -12.85 -5.60 9.77
C THR A 84 -13.68 -4.32 9.81
N GLN A 85 -14.36 -4.02 10.92
CA GLN A 85 -15.20 -2.82 11.05
C GLN A 85 -14.40 -1.59 11.49
N GLU A 86 -13.37 -1.78 12.33
CA GLU A 86 -12.56 -0.68 12.88
C GLU A 86 -11.25 -0.45 12.11
N GLY A 87 -10.82 -1.41 11.29
CA GLY A 87 -9.60 -1.34 10.49
C GLY A 87 -9.84 -0.93 9.03
N PHE A 88 -8.77 -0.95 8.23
CA PHE A 88 -8.88 -0.81 6.79
C PHE A 88 -9.45 -2.10 6.17
N ASN A 89 -10.65 -2.01 5.63
CA ASN A 89 -11.32 -3.12 4.94
C ASN A 89 -11.24 -2.97 3.41
N PHE A 90 -10.47 -3.84 2.77
CA PHE A 90 -10.31 -3.85 1.32
C PHE A 90 -11.34 -4.80 0.68
N THR A 91 -12.46 -4.28 0.20
CA THR A 91 -13.57 -5.08 -0.35
C THR A 91 -13.28 -5.68 -1.72
N ASN A 92 -12.23 -5.22 -2.41
CA ASN A 92 -11.84 -5.64 -3.76
C ASN A 92 -10.41 -6.20 -3.78
N PHE A 93 -10.07 -7.02 -2.78
CA PHE A 93 -8.77 -7.71 -2.69
C PHE A 93 -8.92 -9.17 -3.13
N TYR A 94 -8.05 -9.63 -4.03
CA TYR A 94 -8.07 -10.98 -4.58
C TYR A 94 -6.71 -11.63 -4.46
N ASN A 95 -6.70 -12.92 -4.16
CA ASN A 95 -5.49 -13.72 -4.18
C ASN A 95 -5.21 -14.12 -5.63
N PRO A 96 -3.98 -13.93 -6.15
CA PRO A 96 -3.58 -14.53 -7.41
C PRO A 96 -3.74 -16.05 -7.32
N ILE A 97 -4.29 -16.68 -8.37
CA ILE A 97 -4.35 -18.14 -8.52
C ILE A 97 -3.05 -18.63 -9.14
#